data_AF-A0A6I3DH24-F1
#
_entry.id   AF-A0A6I3DH24-F1
#
_cell.length_a   1.000
_cell.length_b   1.000
_cell.length_c   1.000
_cell.angle_alpha   90.00
_cell.angle_beta   90.00
_cell.angle_gamma   90.00
#
_symmetry.space_group_name_H-M   'P 1'
#
loop_
_entity.id
_entity.type
_entity.pdbx_description
1 polymer ?
#
loop_
_entity_poly.entity_id
_entity_poly.type
_entity_poly.pdbx_seq_one_letter_code
_entity_poly.pdbx_strand_id
1 'polypeptide(L)' 'MTDRGACPDCGEHLETPSVSGRLAPEELDLKKLAGLDGEKIPWHFKLLVSLLCLYLGWRVVVIFV' A
#
# COMPACT_ATOMS: atom_id res chain seq x y z
N MET A 1 -16.85 21.47 -4.22
CA MET A 1 -17.00 22.14 -2.91
C MET A 1 -17.82 23.39 -3.15
N THR A 2 -18.84 23.63 -2.34
CA THR A 2 -19.68 24.84 -2.49
C THR A 2 -18.99 26.03 -1.82
N ASP A 3 -19.36 27.26 -2.18
CA ASP A 3 -18.74 28.50 -1.67
C ASP A 3 -18.85 28.67 -0.14
N ARG A 4 -19.68 27.86 0.52
CA ARG A 4 -19.84 27.80 1.97
C ARG A 4 -19.03 26.68 2.65
N GLY A 5 -18.13 26.02 1.93
CA GLY A 5 -17.31 24.92 2.48
C GLY A 5 -18.08 23.62 2.74
N ALA A 6 -19.31 23.48 2.23
CA ALA A 6 -20.12 22.28 2.43
C ALA A 6 -19.87 21.23 1.32
N CYS A 7 -20.01 19.96 1.70
CA CYS A 7 -19.95 18.83 0.78
C CYS A 7 -21.13 18.91 -0.20
N PRO A 8 -20.88 18.92 -1.53
CA PRO A 8 -21.92 19.15 -2.53
C PRO A 8 -22.90 17.98 -2.71
N ASP A 9 -22.60 16.80 -2.13
CA ASP A 9 -23.40 15.58 -2.29
C ASP A 9 -24.36 15.36 -1.10
N CYS A 10 -23.88 15.56 0.13
CA CYS A 10 -24.67 15.31 1.35
C CYS A 10 -25.09 16.58 2.11
N GLY A 11 -24.57 17.76 1.74
CA GLY A 11 -24.93 19.04 2.37
C GLY A 11 -24.37 19.26 3.78
N GLU A 12 -23.62 18.31 4.32
CA GLU A 12 -22.94 18.43 5.62
C GLU A 12 -21.86 19.52 5.59
N HIS A 13 -21.80 20.32 6.67
CA HIS A 13 -20.78 21.33 6.87
C HIS A 13 -19.52 20.61 7.34
N LEU A 14 -18.48 20.64 6.51
CA LEU A 14 -17.19 20.03 6.86
C LEU A 14 -16.56 20.92 7.94
N GLU A 15 -16.85 20.61 9.21
CA GLU A 15 -16.08 21.11 10.35
C GLU A 15 -14.61 20.93 10.00
N THR A 16 -13.92 22.06 9.76
CA THR A 16 -12.54 22.05 9.28
C THR A 16 -11.73 21.15 10.19
N PRO A 17 -11.23 19.99 9.70
CA PRO A 17 -10.42 19.14 10.53
C PRO A 17 -9.21 19.98 10.93
N SER A 18 -9.12 20.27 12.23
CA SER A 18 -7.94 20.90 12.80
C SER A 18 -6.72 20.18 12.23
N VAL A 19 -5.71 20.95 11.87
CA VAL A 19 -4.46 20.59 11.18
C VAL A 19 -3.65 19.44 11.85
N SER A 20 -4.22 18.78 12.86
CA SER A 20 -3.76 17.53 13.46
C SER A 20 -4.62 16.37 12.94
N GLY A 21 -4.22 15.82 11.79
CA GLY A 21 -4.81 14.63 11.16
C GLY A 21 -4.65 13.37 12.02
N ARG A 22 -5.43 13.28 13.09
CA ARG A 22 -5.68 12.07 13.85
C ARG A 22 -7.17 11.78 13.78
N LEU A 23 -7.60 11.37 12.59
CA LEU A 23 -8.78 10.52 12.48
C LEU A 23 -8.49 9.27 13.32
N ALA A 24 -9.45 8.89 14.16
CA ALA A 24 -9.27 7.81 15.14
C ALA A 24 -8.62 6.58 14.45
N PRO A 25 -7.54 6.00 15.01
CA PRO A 25 -6.79 4.90 14.39
C PRO A 25 -7.64 3.64 14.11
N GLU A 26 -8.83 3.59 14.68
CA GLU A 26 -9.75 2.45 14.63
C GLU A 26 -10.69 2.44 13.41
N GLU A 27 -10.86 3.54 12.67
CA GLU A 27 -11.75 3.60 11.49
C GLU A 27 -11.00 3.70 10.16
N LEU A 28 -9.77 4.21 10.15
CA LEU A 28 -8.92 4.27 8.97
C LEU A 28 -7.81 3.23 9.05
N ASP A 29 -8.18 2.01 8.67
CA ASP A 29 -7.23 0.94 8.47
C ASP A 29 -6.40 1.24 7.21
N LEU A 30 -5.37 2.09 7.36
CA LEU A 30 -4.42 2.46 6.31
C LEU A 30 -3.79 1.22 5.65
N LYS A 31 -3.76 0.08 6.36
CA LYS A 31 -3.35 -1.23 5.85
C LYS A 31 -4.28 -1.77 4.76
N LYS A 32 -5.60 -1.56 4.89
CA LYS A 32 -6.61 -1.89 3.87
C LYS A 32 -6.43 -1.06 2.62
N LEU A 33 -6.25 0.24 2.80
CA LEU A 33 -6.06 1.21 1.70
C LEU A 33 -4.74 1.00 0.96
N ALA A 34 -3.68 0.64 1.69
CA ALA A 34 -2.38 0.33 1.11
C ALA A 34 -2.33 -1.03 0.39
N GLY A 35 -3.45 -1.78 0.36
CA GLY A 35 -3.51 -3.10 -0.29
C GLY A 35 -2.56 -4.12 0.34
N LEU A 36 -2.13 -3.88 1.60
CA LEU A 36 -1.21 -4.74 2.35
C LEU A 36 -1.94 -5.86 3.07
N ASP A 37 -3.28 -5.89 3.02
CA ASP A 37 -4.11 -6.99 3.47
C ASP A 37 -3.99 -8.19 2.53
N GLY A 38 -2.89 -8.90 2.66
CA GLY A 38 -2.91 -10.34 2.52
C GLY A 38 -3.24 -10.87 1.13
N GLU A 39 -2.93 -10.15 0.06
CA GLU A 39 -2.64 -10.79 -1.22
C GLU A 39 -1.38 -11.63 -1.02
N LYS A 40 -1.59 -12.84 -0.47
CA LYS A 40 -0.59 -13.87 -0.24
C LYS A 40 0.31 -13.85 -1.44
N ILE A 41 1.55 -13.39 -1.25
CA ILE A 41 2.56 -13.27 -2.31
C ILE A 41 2.37 -14.45 -3.25
N PRO A 42 1.88 -14.20 -4.49
CA PRO A 42 1.33 -15.27 -5.30
C PRO A 42 2.41 -16.33 -5.47
N TRP A 43 2.05 -17.60 -5.34
CA TRP A 43 3.03 -18.70 -5.29
C TRP A 43 4.00 -18.66 -6.48
N HIS A 44 3.51 -18.21 -7.64
CA HIS A 44 4.29 -17.94 -8.85
C HIS A 44 5.41 -16.89 -8.65
N PHE A 45 5.21 -15.84 -7.86
CA PHE A 45 6.23 -14.83 -7.58
C PHE A 45 7.42 -15.42 -6.80
N LYS A 46 7.16 -16.33 -5.85
CA LYS A 46 8.23 -17.05 -5.14
C LYS A 46 9.08 -17.91 -6.09
N LEU A 47 8.47 -18.53 -7.10
CA LEU A 47 9.20 -19.30 -8.11
C LEU A 47 10.09 -18.41 -8.98
N LEU A 48 9.56 -17.27 -9.45
CA LEU A 48 10.33 -16.30 -10.23
C LEU A 48 11.56 -15.81 -9.47
N VAL A 49 11.40 -15.42 -8.20
CA VAL A 49 12.51 -14.95 -7.36
C VAL A 49 13.52 -16.08 -7.10
N SER A 50 13.05 -17.30 -6.84
CA SER A 50 13.93 -18.46 -6.62
C SER A 50 14.82 -18.76 -7.83
N LEU A 51 14.22 -18.81 -9.03
CA LEU A 51 14.93 -19.11 -10.27
C LEU A 51 15.92 -17.99 -10.63
N LEU A 52 15.54 -16.74 -10.36
CA LEU A 52 16.41 -15.58 -10.50
C LEU A 52 17.64 -15.67 -9.57
N CYS A 53 17.43 -15.98 -8.29
CA CYS A 53 18.52 -16.15 -7.32
C CYS A 53 19.45 -17.31 -7.70
N LEU A 54 18.89 -18.44 -8.17
CA LEU A 54 19.68 -19.58 -8.63
C LEU A 54 20.56 -19.20 -9.83
N TYR A 55 19.98 -18.51 -10.82
CA TYR A 55 20.70 -18.08 -12.03
C TYR A 55 21.81 -17.08 -11.72
N LEU A 56 21.51 -16.06 -10.90
CA LEU A 56 22.50 -15.07 -10.47
C LEU A 56 23.59 -15.72 -9.62
N GLY A 57 23.23 -16.58 -8.67
CA GLY A 57 24.19 -17.33 -7.86
C GLY A 57 25.11 -18.20 -8.72
N TRP A 58 24.55 -18.94 -9.68
CA TRP A 58 25.32 -19.73 -10.64
C TRP A 58 26.28 -18.85 -11.47
N ARG A 59 25.79 -17.72 -11.99
CA ARG A 59 26.61 -16.76 -12.75
C ARG A 59 27.78 -16.24 -11.91
N VAL A 60 27.56 -15.97 -10.63
CA VAL A 60 28.62 -15.52 -9.71
C VAL A 60 29.65 -16.63 -9.49
N VAL A 61 29.23 -17.88 -9.26
CA VAL A 61 30.16 -19.02 -9.11
C VAL A 61 31.00 -19.22 -10.37
N VAL A 62 30.41 -19.13 -11.56
CA VAL A 62 31.10 -19.24 -12.86
C VAL A 62 32.16 -18.15 -13.06
N ILE A 63 32.06 -17.00 -12.40
CA ILE A 63 33.09 -15.95 -12.50
C ILE A 63 34.34 -16.31 -11.68
N PHE A 64 34.19 -17.15 -10.65
CA PHE A 64 35.27 -17.52 -9.73
C PHE A 64 35.84 -18.93 -9.94
N VAL A 65 35.23 -19.72 -10.83
CA VAL A 65 35.70 -21.02 -11.33
C VAL A 65 36.32 -20.83 -12.70
#